data_AF-A0A946XKI7-F1
#
_entry.id   AF-A0A946XKI7-F1
#
_cell.length_a   1.000
_cell.length_b   1.000
_cell.length_c   1.000
_cell.angle_alpha   90.00
_cell.angle_beta   90.00
_cell.angle_gamma   90.00
#
_symmetry.space_group_name_H-M   'P 1'
#
loop_
_entity.id
_entity.type
_entity.pdbx_description
1 polymer ?
#
loop_
_entity_poly.entity_id
_entity_poly.type
_entity_poly.pdbx_seq_one_letter_code
_entity_poly.pdbx_strand_id
1 'polypeptide(L)'
;MGALALGRHTGAKFNPIPLSGGKNTRAGVATGEMDCGALPSGGIVNRKKSFKVLLMFSHKNPLPGRSENAPTMNDHFKTNMPSLIAGSRAFGIKKSAIAKHPDRFAKIEKTLKEVFKDPAFKKAYAKTKSPWEFVGYRDAAQALEYTKNIAKIGAEFKDLLTGKKT
;
A
#
# COMPACT_ATOMS: atom_id res chain seq x y z
N MET A 1 -6.50 8.20 1.34
CA MET A 1 -6.80 7.65 2.69
C MET A 1 -5.75 8.07 3.72
N GLY A 2 -4.48 7.67 3.63
CA GLY A 2 -3.46 8.01 4.64
C GLY A 2 -3.36 9.51 4.96
N ALA A 3 -3.21 10.37 3.94
CA ALA A 3 -3.17 11.82 4.12
C ALA A 3 -4.46 12.40 4.76
N LEU A 4 -5.63 11.84 4.43
CA LEU A 4 -6.90 12.28 5.04
C LEU A 4 -6.97 11.90 6.53
N ALA A 5 -6.49 10.70 6.87
CA ALA A 5 -6.38 10.27 8.27
C ALA A 5 -5.38 11.12 9.06
N LEU A 6 -4.25 11.45 8.45
CA LEU A 6 -3.30 12.39 9.03
C LEU A 6 -3.96 13.75 9.29
N GLY A 7 -4.65 14.32 8.30
CA GLY A 7 -5.29 15.63 8.44
C GLY A 7 -6.36 15.66 9.52
N ARG A 8 -7.18 14.59 9.62
CA ARG A 8 -8.15 14.45 10.70
C ARG A 8 -7.50 14.41 12.08
N HIS A 9 -6.38 13.70 12.21
CA HIS A 9 -5.71 13.53 13.49
C HIS A 9 -4.96 14.80 13.92
N THR A 10 -4.33 15.51 13.00
CA THR A 10 -3.49 16.69 13.32
C THR A 10 -4.21 18.03 13.17
N GLY A 11 -5.42 18.05 12.59
CA GLY A 11 -6.11 19.28 12.19
C GLY A 11 -5.57 19.90 10.89
N ALA A 12 -4.57 19.28 10.25
CA ALA A 12 -4.05 19.76 8.97
C ALA A 12 -5.11 19.66 7.87
N LYS A 13 -5.20 20.72 7.05
CA LYS A 13 -6.11 20.79 5.91
C LYS A 13 -5.33 20.46 4.64
N PHE A 14 -5.69 19.35 4.00
CA PHE A 14 -5.12 18.95 2.71
C PHE A 14 -6.14 19.22 1.61
N ASN A 15 -5.70 19.77 0.49
CA ASN A 15 -6.47 19.85 -0.76
C ASN A 15 -6.13 18.62 -1.64
N PRO A 16 -6.98 17.59 -1.72
CA PRO A 16 -6.64 16.39 -2.48
C PRO A 16 -6.71 16.66 -3.98
N ILE A 17 -5.58 16.54 -4.68
CA ILE A 17 -5.52 16.62 -6.14
C ILE A 17 -5.47 15.20 -6.71
N PRO A 18 -6.59 14.66 -7.25
CA PRO A 18 -6.59 13.32 -7.83
C PRO A 18 -5.85 13.35 -9.16
N LEU A 19 -4.82 12.52 -9.28
CA LEU A 19 -4.05 12.34 -10.51
C LEU A 19 -4.13 10.88 -10.95
N SER A 20 -4.12 10.65 -12.27
CA SER A 20 -4.23 9.33 -12.90
C SER A 20 -2.95 8.47 -12.74
N GLY A 21 -2.54 8.25 -11.49
CA GLY A 21 -1.46 7.35 -11.10
C GLY A 21 -0.14 8.02 -10.74
N GLY A 22 0.79 7.21 -10.24
CA GLY A 22 1.99 7.71 -9.58
C GLY A 22 3.00 8.43 -10.47
N LYS A 23 2.92 8.29 -11.80
CA LYS A 23 3.78 9.07 -12.71
C LYS A 23 3.44 10.56 -12.62
N ASN A 24 2.16 10.90 -12.77
CA ASN A 24 1.69 12.29 -12.77
C ASN A 24 1.82 12.89 -11.36
N THR A 25 1.55 12.12 -10.31
CA THR A 25 1.78 12.58 -8.93
C THR A 25 3.24 12.95 -8.67
N ARG A 26 4.21 12.13 -9.14
CA ARG A 26 5.62 12.49 -9.01
C ARG A 26 5.99 13.74 -9.81
N ALA A 27 5.43 13.90 -11.01
CA ALA A 27 5.71 15.06 -11.85
C ALA A 27 5.22 16.35 -11.20
N GLY A 28 3.99 16.39 -10.69
CA GLY A 28 3.45 17.59 -10.04
C GLY A 28 4.20 17.95 -8.74
N VAL A 29 4.67 16.96 -7.97
CA VAL A 29 5.52 17.24 -6.80
C VAL A 29 6.90 17.76 -7.24
N ALA A 30 7.52 17.16 -8.25
CA ALA A 30 8.86 17.55 -8.71
C ALA A 30 8.90 18.93 -9.36
N THR A 31 7.79 19.38 -9.95
CA THR A 31 7.65 20.69 -10.60
C THR A 31 7.16 21.78 -9.66
N GLY A 32 6.73 21.43 -8.43
CA GLY A 32 6.19 22.37 -7.46
C GLY A 32 4.71 22.71 -7.65
N GLU A 33 4.01 22.05 -8.57
CA GLU A 33 2.54 22.16 -8.70
C GLU A 33 1.80 21.58 -7.49
N MET A 34 2.47 20.72 -6.71
CA MET A 34 1.97 20.19 -5.44
C MET A 34 3.09 20.16 -4.39
N ASP A 35 2.76 20.48 -3.13
CA ASP A 35 3.72 20.47 -2.03
C ASP A 35 4.20 19.05 -1.67
N CYS A 36 3.31 18.06 -1.79
CA CYS A 36 3.61 16.68 -1.45
C CYS A 36 2.74 15.69 -2.23
N GLY A 37 3.15 14.40 -2.21
CA GLY A 37 2.42 13.32 -2.85
C GLY A 37 2.35 12.08 -1.97
N ALA A 38 1.21 11.39 -1.99
CA ALA A 38 1.01 10.12 -1.30
C ALA A 38 1.09 8.95 -2.30
N LEU A 39 2.17 8.18 -2.27
CA LEU A 39 2.46 7.11 -3.23
C LEU A 39 3.00 5.84 -2.55
N PRO A 40 2.89 4.67 -3.21
CA PRO A 40 3.60 3.47 -2.76
C PRO A 40 5.12 3.74 -2.68
N SER A 41 5.71 3.49 -1.52
CA SER A 41 7.11 3.85 -1.24
C SER A 41 8.11 3.17 -2.17
N GLY A 42 7.81 1.97 -2.69
CA GLY A 42 8.67 1.28 -3.67
C GLY A 42 8.98 2.08 -4.94
N GLY A 43 8.07 2.96 -5.37
CA GLY A 43 8.32 3.85 -6.51
C GLY A 43 9.14 5.11 -6.18
N ILE A 44 9.40 5.36 -4.89
CA ILE A 44 9.96 6.62 -4.37
C ILE A 44 11.33 6.43 -3.74
N VAL A 45 11.54 5.37 -2.95
CA VAL A 45 12.79 5.13 -2.20
C VAL A 45 14.04 5.01 -3.07
N ASN A 46 13.90 4.71 -4.37
CA ASN A 46 15.00 4.67 -5.33
C ASN A 46 15.24 6.03 -6.03
N ARG A 47 14.50 7.08 -5.65
CA ARG A 47 14.50 8.41 -6.29
C ARG A 47 14.88 9.52 -5.30
N LYS A 48 15.79 9.22 -4.38
CA LYS A 48 16.21 10.12 -3.28
C LYS A 48 16.69 11.50 -3.72
N LYS A 49 17.25 11.62 -4.94
CA LYS A 49 17.66 12.91 -5.52
C LYS A 49 16.49 13.87 -5.78
N SER A 50 15.29 13.34 -5.95
CA SER A 50 14.09 14.13 -6.33
C SER A 50 13.00 14.08 -5.27
N PHE A 51 13.00 13.08 -4.39
CA PHE A 51 11.93 12.88 -3.42
C PHE A 51 12.46 12.41 -2.08
N LYS A 52 11.92 12.99 -1.01
CA LYS A 52 12.09 12.55 0.38
C LYS A 52 10.82 11.84 0.86
N VAL A 53 10.97 10.72 1.57
CA VAL A 53 9.84 10.07 2.23
C VAL A 53 9.67 10.70 3.61
N LEU A 54 8.53 11.37 3.84
CA LEU A 54 8.28 12.09 5.09
C LEU A 54 7.59 11.22 6.16
N LEU A 55 6.72 10.32 5.73
CA LEU A 55 5.88 9.53 6.64
C LEU A 55 5.49 8.20 5.98
N MET A 56 5.50 7.12 6.76
CA MET A 56 5.02 5.80 6.36
C MET A 56 3.64 5.51 6.97
N PHE A 57 2.68 5.11 6.13
CA PHE A 57 1.35 4.65 6.59
C PHE A 57 1.34 3.13 6.82
N SER A 58 2.30 2.64 7.60
CA SER A 58 2.43 1.23 8.00
C SER A 58 2.88 1.15 9.45
N HIS A 59 2.52 0.06 10.16
CA HIS A 59 2.92 -0.12 11.55
C HIS A 59 4.43 -0.10 11.80
N LYS A 60 5.23 -0.48 10.80
CA LYS A 60 6.69 -0.40 10.83
C LYS A 60 7.18 0.22 9.53
N ASN A 61 8.33 0.88 9.55
CA ASN A 61 9.03 1.27 8.33
C ASN A 61 9.73 0.03 7.75
N PRO A 62 9.31 -0.48 6.58
CA PRO A 62 9.91 -1.68 5.99
C PRO A 62 11.27 -1.41 5.33
N LEU A 63 11.67 -0.15 5.16
CA LEU A 63 12.88 0.25 4.43
C LEU A 63 13.62 1.40 5.12
N PRO A 64 14.05 1.26 6.39
CA PRO A 64 14.69 2.36 7.12
C PRO A 64 15.93 2.90 6.39
N GLY A 65 16.80 2.04 5.86
CA GLY A 65 18.00 2.47 5.10
C GLY A 65 17.71 3.13 3.75
N ARG A 66 16.53 2.90 3.15
CA ARG A 66 16.17 3.48 1.83
C ARG A 66 15.22 4.67 1.93
N SER A 67 14.67 4.95 3.09
CA SER A 67 13.71 6.02 3.32
C SER A 67 14.22 7.09 4.30
N GLU A 68 15.53 7.13 4.55
CA GLU A 68 16.12 8.02 5.57
C GLU A 68 15.45 7.83 6.94
N ASN A 69 15.12 6.58 7.25
CA ASN A 69 14.40 6.19 8.46
C ASN A 69 13.11 7.01 8.69
N ALA A 70 12.35 7.27 7.62
CA ALA A 70 11.07 7.97 7.72
C ALA A 70 10.19 7.36 8.85
N PRO A 71 9.62 8.19 9.74
CA PRO A 71 8.80 7.68 10.82
C PRO A 71 7.50 7.06 10.28
N THR A 72 6.86 6.23 11.10
CA THR A 72 5.50 5.79 10.84
C THR A 72 4.50 6.77 11.44
N MET A 73 3.28 6.83 10.86
CA MET A 73 2.19 7.63 11.42
C MET A 73 1.84 7.19 12.86
N ASN A 74 1.84 5.89 13.13
CA ASN A 74 1.51 5.36 14.45
C ASN A 74 2.57 5.73 15.49
N ASP A 75 3.86 5.59 15.17
CA ASP A 75 4.94 5.86 16.12
C ASP A 75 5.11 7.35 16.42
N HIS A 76 4.98 8.20 15.39
CA HIS A 76 5.21 9.64 15.51
C HIS A 76 4.00 10.37 16.11
N PHE A 77 2.80 10.09 15.59
CA PHE A 77 1.57 10.76 16.03
C PHE A 77 0.78 9.98 17.09
N LYS A 78 1.31 8.86 17.59
CA LYS A 78 0.66 8.02 18.61
C LYS A 78 -0.75 7.57 18.20
N THR A 79 -0.89 7.18 16.94
CA THR A 79 -2.15 6.68 16.37
C THR A 79 -2.17 5.16 16.31
N ASN A 80 -3.36 4.59 16.14
CA ASN A 80 -3.57 3.14 15.97
C ASN A 80 -4.16 2.82 14.59
N MET A 81 -3.58 3.40 13.54
CA MET A 81 -4.06 3.19 12.18
C MET A 81 -3.57 1.83 11.66
N PRO A 82 -4.44 1.03 11.01
CA PRO A 82 -3.98 -0.16 10.32
C PRO A 82 -3.01 0.20 9.18
N SER A 83 -2.10 -0.72 8.85
CA SER A 83 -1.17 -0.51 7.75
C SER A 83 -1.91 -0.31 6.42
N LEU A 84 -1.72 0.84 5.79
CA LEU A 84 -2.20 1.17 4.45
C LEU A 84 -1.19 0.72 3.41
N ILE A 85 -1.05 -0.60 3.28
CA ILE A 85 -0.07 -1.21 2.37
C ILE A 85 -0.53 -1.00 0.93
N ALA A 86 0.11 -0.07 0.24
CA ALA A 86 -0.12 0.12 -1.17
C ALA A 86 0.48 -1.04 -1.97
N GLY A 87 -0.28 -1.60 -2.90
CA GLY A 87 0.19 -2.70 -3.74
C GLY A 87 -0.06 -4.10 -3.18
N SER A 88 -0.84 -4.26 -2.10
CA SER A 88 -1.36 -5.58 -1.73
C SER A 88 -2.22 -6.12 -2.89
N ARG A 89 -1.94 -7.35 -3.32
CA ARG A 89 -2.63 -8.04 -4.41
C ARG A 89 -3.03 -9.42 -3.90
N ALA A 90 -4.28 -9.79 -4.13
CA ALA A 90 -4.85 -11.07 -3.73
C ALA A 90 -5.80 -11.58 -4.82
N PHE A 91 -5.97 -12.90 -4.87
CA PHE A 91 -6.98 -13.55 -5.69
C PHE A 91 -8.26 -13.73 -4.88
N GLY A 92 -9.36 -13.13 -5.33
CA GLY A 92 -10.68 -13.37 -4.76
C GLY A 92 -11.29 -14.65 -5.33
N ILE A 93 -11.63 -15.61 -4.46
CA ILE A 93 -12.29 -16.86 -4.86
C ILE A 93 -13.67 -16.93 -4.19
N LYS A 94 -14.69 -17.29 -4.97
CA LYS A 94 -16.06 -17.47 -4.44
C LYS A 94 -16.07 -18.58 -3.38
N LYS A 95 -16.70 -18.34 -2.23
CA LYS A 95 -16.85 -19.35 -1.15
C LYS A 95 -17.48 -20.65 -1.67
N SER A 96 -18.46 -20.56 -2.57
CA SER A 96 -19.09 -21.73 -3.20
C SER A 96 -18.14 -22.56 -4.05
N ALA A 97 -17.14 -21.94 -4.68
CA ALA A 97 -16.13 -22.64 -5.46
C ALA A 97 -15.15 -23.40 -4.54
N ILE A 98 -14.78 -22.79 -3.40
CA ILE A 98 -13.96 -23.43 -2.38
C ILE A 98 -14.68 -24.65 -1.80
N ALA A 99 -15.96 -24.52 -1.46
CA ALA A 99 -16.75 -25.61 -0.92
C ALA A 99 -16.91 -26.79 -1.90
N LYS A 100 -17.08 -26.51 -3.21
CA LYS A 100 -17.21 -27.54 -4.25
C LYS A 100 -15.89 -28.18 -4.65
N HIS A 101 -14.78 -27.47 -4.53
CA HIS A 101 -13.45 -27.91 -5.00
C HIS A 101 -12.35 -27.56 -3.98
N PRO A 102 -12.39 -28.16 -2.78
CA PRO A 102 -11.43 -27.84 -1.72
C PRO A 102 -9.99 -28.25 -2.08
N ASP A 103 -9.83 -29.33 -2.84
CA ASP A 103 -8.56 -29.82 -3.38
C ASP A 103 -7.90 -28.80 -4.32
N ARG A 104 -8.68 -28.18 -5.20
CA ARG A 104 -8.20 -27.16 -6.15
C ARG A 104 -7.79 -25.89 -5.42
N PHE A 105 -8.56 -25.49 -4.41
CA PHE A 105 -8.21 -24.35 -3.58
C PHE A 105 -6.90 -24.60 -2.81
N ALA A 106 -6.75 -25.78 -2.20
CA ALA A 106 -5.51 -26.17 -1.51
C ALA A 106 -4.30 -26.16 -2.46
N LYS A 107 -4.47 -26.60 -3.71
CA LYS A 107 -3.41 -26.50 -4.74
C LYS A 107 -3.02 -25.05 -5.05
N ILE A 108 -3.99 -24.14 -5.16
CA ILE A 108 -3.73 -22.71 -5.36
C ILE A 108 -2.96 -22.13 -4.16
N GLU A 109 -3.41 -22.40 -2.93
CA GLU A 109 -2.71 -21.88 -1.74
C GLU A 109 -1.29 -22.42 -1.61
N LYS A 110 -1.08 -23.72 -1.88
CA LYS A 110 0.23 -24.35 -1.87
C LYS A 110 1.17 -23.70 -2.90
N THR A 111 0.73 -23.61 -4.16
CA THR A 111 1.53 -23.06 -5.25
C THR A 111 1.86 -21.57 -5.05
N LEU A 112 0.91 -20.78 -4.50
CA LEU A 112 1.16 -19.40 -4.12
C LEU A 112 2.21 -19.25 -3.02
N LYS A 113 2.30 -20.19 -2.07
CA LYS A 113 3.38 -20.18 -1.05
C LYS A 113 4.73 -20.54 -1.66
N GLU A 114 4.75 -21.49 -2.58
CA GLU A 114 5.97 -22.00 -3.21
C GLU A 114 6.65 -20.95 -4.09
N VAL A 115 5.90 -20.06 -4.76
CA VAL A 115 6.49 -19.03 -5.65
C VAL A 115 7.48 -18.11 -4.94
N PHE A 116 7.28 -17.84 -3.64
CA PHE A 116 8.17 -16.98 -2.86
C PHE A 116 9.52 -17.64 -2.54
N LYS A 117 9.62 -18.96 -2.72
CA LYS A 117 10.86 -19.74 -2.60
C LYS A 117 11.57 -19.92 -3.94
N ASP A 118 10.90 -19.59 -5.05
CA ASP A 118 11.44 -19.77 -6.40
C ASP A 118 12.49 -18.67 -6.72
N PRO A 119 13.77 -19.04 -6.97
CA PRO A 119 14.79 -18.07 -7.37
C PRO A 119 14.47 -17.38 -8.70
N ALA A 120 13.74 -18.02 -9.61
CA ALA A 120 13.31 -17.41 -10.86
C ALA A 120 12.33 -16.26 -10.62
N PHE A 121 11.42 -16.39 -9.65
CA PHE A 121 10.53 -15.31 -9.24
C PHE A 121 11.32 -14.13 -8.67
N LYS A 122 12.27 -14.38 -7.76
CA LYS A 122 13.14 -13.33 -7.21
C LYS A 122 13.94 -12.61 -8.32
N LYS A 123 14.49 -13.37 -9.27
CA LYS A 123 15.22 -12.83 -10.44
C LYS A 123 14.32 -11.98 -11.34
N ALA A 124 13.09 -12.43 -11.59
CA ALA A 124 12.12 -11.68 -12.38
C ALA A 124 11.70 -10.39 -11.67
N TYR A 125 11.41 -10.47 -10.37
CA TYR A 125 11.01 -9.32 -9.56
C TYR A 125 12.10 -8.24 -9.48
N ALA A 126 13.38 -8.63 -9.41
CA ALA A 126 14.50 -7.69 -9.39
C ALA A 126 14.50 -6.73 -10.60
N LYS A 127 14.01 -7.15 -11.76
CA LYS A 127 13.90 -6.30 -12.98
C LYS A 127 12.96 -5.11 -12.80
N THR A 128 11.99 -5.22 -11.88
CA THR A 128 11.05 -4.13 -11.56
C THR A 128 11.73 -2.97 -10.81
N LYS A 129 12.95 -3.21 -10.29
CA LYS A 129 13.68 -2.31 -9.39
C LYS A 129 12.96 -2.04 -8.05
N SER A 130 11.85 -2.72 -7.77
CA SER A 130 11.15 -2.59 -6.50
C SER A 130 11.93 -3.33 -5.39
N PRO A 131 11.92 -2.83 -4.15
CA PRO A 131 12.55 -3.51 -3.02
C PRO A 131 11.95 -4.90 -2.78
N TRP A 132 12.80 -5.89 -2.54
CA TRP A 132 12.39 -7.28 -2.27
C TRP A 132 11.74 -7.41 -0.89
N GLU A 133 12.08 -6.51 0.03
CA GLU A 133 11.56 -6.42 1.39
C GLU A 133 10.04 -6.19 1.44
N PHE A 134 9.41 -5.79 0.32
CA PHE A 134 7.95 -5.71 0.20
C PHE A 134 7.27 -7.03 -0.20
N VAL A 135 8.04 -8.00 -0.66
CA VAL A 135 7.53 -9.24 -1.24
C VAL A 135 7.36 -10.26 -0.12
N GLY A 136 6.14 -10.75 0.06
CA GLY A 136 5.84 -11.78 1.03
C GLY A 136 4.49 -12.41 0.80
N TYR A 137 4.39 -13.70 1.16
CA TYR A 137 3.12 -14.42 1.16
C TYR A 137 2.21 -13.93 2.29
N ARG A 138 0.91 -13.87 2.01
CA ARG A 138 -0.15 -13.69 3.00
C ARG A 138 -1.29 -14.64 2.68
N ASP A 139 -1.85 -15.25 3.71
CA ASP A 139 -2.98 -16.16 3.55
C ASP A 139 -4.32 -15.41 3.40
N ALA A 140 -5.39 -16.19 3.20
CA ALA A 140 -6.74 -15.67 3.06
C ALA A 140 -7.23 -14.93 4.32
N ALA A 141 -6.81 -15.33 5.52
CA ALA A 141 -7.21 -14.70 6.77
C ALA A 141 -6.57 -13.30 6.88
N GLN A 142 -5.29 -13.18 6.59
CA GLN A 142 -4.56 -11.91 6.55
C GLN A 142 -5.09 -10.98 5.45
N ALA A 143 -5.47 -11.52 4.29
CA ALA A 143 -6.10 -10.75 3.22
C ALA A 143 -7.48 -10.22 3.63
N LEU A 144 -8.28 -11.05 4.34
CA LEU A 144 -9.57 -10.65 4.88
C LEU A 144 -9.43 -9.57 5.95
N GLU A 145 -8.48 -9.71 6.87
CA GLU A 145 -8.19 -8.72 7.90
C GLU A 145 -7.79 -7.38 7.27
N TYR A 146 -6.88 -7.40 6.30
CA TYR A 146 -6.49 -6.21 5.54
C TYR A 146 -7.71 -5.56 4.87
N THR A 147 -8.56 -6.35 4.21
CA THR A 147 -9.78 -5.86 3.55
C THR A 147 -10.74 -5.19 4.54
N LYS A 148 -10.97 -5.80 5.71
CA LYS A 148 -11.81 -5.23 6.77
C LYS A 148 -11.24 -3.89 7.28
N ASN A 149 -9.94 -3.84 7.52
CA ASN A 149 -9.26 -2.65 8.01
C ASN A 149 -9.32 -1.49 7.00
N ILE A 150 -9.09 -1.77 5.73
CA ILE A 150 -9.21 -0.76 4.67
C ILE A 150 -10.66 -0.32 4.46
N ALA A 151 -11.62 -1.26 4.49
CA ALA A 151 -13.04 -0.93 4.35
C ALA A 151 -13.54 -0.03 5.49
N LYS A 152 -13.09 -0.28 6.73
CA LYS A 152 -13.41 0.56 7.89
C LYS A 152 -12.96 2.01 7.67
N ILE A 153 -11.70 2.21 7.30
CA ILE A 153 -11.18 3.56 6.98
C ILE A 153 -11.90 4.16 5.77
N GLY A 154 -12.11 3.37 4.73
CA GLY A 154 -12.81 3.83 3.52
C GLY A 154 -14.22 4.31 3.81
N ALA A 155 -14.94 3.65 4.71
CA ALA A 155 -16.27 4.08 5.14
C ALA A 155 -16.23 5.45 5.85
N GLU A 156 -15.23 5.69 6.70
CA GLU A 156 -15.07 6.97 7.40
C GLU A 156 -14.75 8.15 6.47
N PHE A 157 -14.19 7.88 5.29
CA PHE A 157 -13.83 8.91 4.30
C PHE A 157 -14.70 8.83 3.04
N LYS A 158 -15.79 8.07 3.06
CA LYS A 158 -16.60 7.75 1.88
C LYS A 158 -17.01 9.00 1.11
N ASP A 159 -17.50 10.02 1.80
CA ASP A 159 -18.00 11.25 1.18
C ASP A 159 -16.90 12.06 0.48
N LEU A 160 -15.64 11.90 0.91
CA LEU A 160 -14.48 12.50 0.27
C LEU A 160 -13.89 11.63 -0.85
N LEU A 161 -14.28 10.36 -0.92
CA LEU A 161 -13.78 9.37 -1.87
C LEU A 161 -14.80 9.03 -2.97
N THR A 162 -16.01 9.55 -2.89
CA THR A 162 -17.02 9.46 -3.95
C THR A 162 -16.86 10.60 -4.94
N GLY A 163 -16.71 10.28 -6.23
CA GLY A 163 -16.84 11.28 -7.29
C GLY A 163 -18.27 11.85 -7.34
N LYS A 164 -18.42 13.07 -7.87
CA LYS A 164 -19.76 13.58 -8.22
C LYS A 164 -20.39 12.61 -9.21
N LYS A 165 -21.64 12.20 -8.93
CA LYS A 165 -22.46 11.54 -9.94
C LYS A 165 -22.60 12.54 -11.10
N THR A 166 -22.17 12.12 -12.28
CA THR A 166 -22.49 12.79 -13.54
C THR A 166 -23.77 12.19 -14.09
#